data_AF-A0A9E0PS86-F1
#
_entry.id   AF-A0A9E0PS86-F1
#
_cell.length_a   1.000
_cell.length_b   1.000
_cell.length_c   1.000
_cell.angle_alpha   90.00
_cell.angle_beta   90.00
_cell.angle_gamma   90.00
#
_symmetry.space_group_name_H-M   'P 1'
#
loop_
_entity.id
_entity.type
_entity.pdbx_description
1 polymer ?
#
loop_
_entity_poly.entity_id
_entity_poly.type
_entity_poly.pdbx_seq_one_letter_code
_entity_poly.pdbx_strand_id
1 'polypeptide(L)'
;MFRDPILGAFDALHTDQPERPIVASPSRLATVADVHLQAGELASRLHEHALVPGRLVGLVAANGPGFLVGYLALRRCGLVPVLCDVAVPAHALEGILERFDVAGCLSLSEAWPRGGEHWTFVTRLGSVVRHLPESIGAIKLTSGSTGLPRGVVVSSAALVADEAQLAASMGLTAEDRHVGAIPFSHSYGFSSVVLPALVRGALIVVPDERSVMAPLAAARDLEATFFPAVPAWLSCWARLASPPPLPPSVRLLTSAGAPLAPETARAVRERFGRPVQVFYGASESGGIAFDREGTAAEQGTVGTPVEGVAIELDA
;
A
#
# COMPACT_ATOMS: atom_id res chain seq x y z
N MET A 1 -12.71 -15.08 -20.26
CA MET A 1 -11.84 -13.92 -19.95
C MET A 1 -11.89 -13.72 -18.44
N PHE A 2 -10.75 -13.68 -17.76
CA PHE A 2 -10.72 -13.44 -16.32
C PHE A 2 -11.19 -12.00 -16.03
N ARG A 3 -12.03 -11.81 -15.02
CA ARG A 3 -12.45 -10.49 -14.55
C ARG A 3 -11.71 -10.20 -13.26
N ASP A 4 -10.74 -9.29 -13.30
CA ASP A 4 -10.01 -8.88 -12.10
C ASP A 4 -10.97 -8.14 -11.14
N PRO A 5 -11.17 -8.64 -9.91
CA PRO A 5 -12.08 -8.01 -8.96
C PRO A 5 -11.62 -6.62 -8.50
N ILE A 6 -10.31 -6.32 -8.51
CA ILE A 6 -9.80 -4.99 -8.16
C ILE A 6 -10.14 -4.00 -9.28
N LEU A 7 -9.91 -4.38 -10.54
CA LEU A 7 -10.32 -3.54 -11.68
C LEU A 7 -11.85 -3.36 -11.69
N GLY A 8 -12.60 -4.42 -11.46
CA GLY A 8 -14.06 -4.37 -11.40
C GLY A 8 -14.58 -3.41 -10.32
N ALA A 9 -13.95 -3.39 -9.14
CA ALA A 9 -14.30 -2.45 -8.07
C ALA A 9 -13.93 -1.01 -8.43
N PHE A 10 -12.73 -0.79 -8.98
CA PHE A 10 -12.27 0.54 -9.36
C PHE A 10 -13.07 1.14 -10.53
N ASP A 11 -13.42 0.34 -11.53
CA ASP A 11 -14.26 0.78 -12.66
C ASP A 11 -15.69 1.12 -12.20
N ALA A 12 -16.21 0.40 -11.19
CA ALA A 12 -17.49 0.76 -10.54
C ALA A 12 -17.39 2.09 -9.80
N LEU A 13 -16.31 2.31 -9.02
CA LEU A 13 -16.04 3.61 -8.38
C LEU A 13 -15.96 4.75 -9.40
N HIS A 14 -15.29 4.53 -10.54
CA HIS A 14 -15.20 5.53 -11.61
C HIS A 14 -16.57 5.84 -12.22
N THR A 15 -17.41 4.83 -12.42
CA THR A 15 -18.75 4.99 -13.00
C THR A 15 -19.67 5.76 -12.04
N ASP A 16 -19.65 5.39 -10.76
CA ASP A 16 -20.60 5.92 -9.77
C ASP A 16 -20.16 7.26 -9.17
N GLN A 17 -18.84 7.46 -9.00
CA GLN A 17 -18.26 8.59 -8.27
C GLN A 17 -16.93 9.08 -8.91
N PRO A 18 -16.93 9.52 -10.18
CA PRO A 18 -15.72 9.90 -10.90
C PRO A 18 -14.93 11.03 -10.22
N GLU A 19 -15.64 12.02 -9.67
CA GLU A 19 -15.05 13.20 -9.02
C GLU A 19 -14.62 12.94 -7.56
N ARG A 20 -14.77 11.72 -7.05
CA ARG A 20 -14.38 11.40 -5.67
C ARG A 20 -12.87 11.57 -5.51
N PRO A 21 -12.39 12.34 -4.51
CA PRO A 21 -10.99 12.39 -4.16
C PRO A 21 -10.46 11.01 -3.78
N ILE A 22 -9.35 10.58 -4.38
CA ILE A 22 -8.71 9.29 -4.07
C ILE A 22 -7.28 9.44 -3.55
N VAL A 23 -6.56 10.48 -3.98
CA VAL A 23 -5.27 10.86 -3.38
C VAL A 23 -5.24 12.37 -3.19
N ALA A 24 -4.84 12.82 -2.00
CA ALA A 24 -4.67 14.23 -1.67
C ALA A 24 -3.35 14.47 -0.95
N SER A 25 -2.71 15.58 -1.25
CA SER A 25 -1.73 16.24 -0.39
C SER A 25 -2.23 17.63 -0.01
N PRO A 26 -1.57 18.33 0.95
CA PRO A 26 -1.97 19.70 1.28
C PRO A 26 -2.04 20.66 0.08
N SER A 27 -1.26 20.39 -0.98
CA SER A 27 -1.20 21.24 -2.18
C SER A 27 -1.87 20.66 -3.43
N ARG A 28 -2.25 19.38 -3.46
CA ARG A 28 -2.73 18.70 -4.68
C ARG A 28 -3.82 17.69 -4.41
N LEU A 29 -4.65 17.44 -5.42
CA LEU A 29 -5.73 16.47 -5.38
C LEU A 29 -5.75 15.67 -6.68
N ALA A 30 -5.98 14.36 -6.57
CA ALA A 30 -6.34 13.50 -7.69
C ALA A 30 -7.66 12.79 -7.38
N THR A 31 -8.55 12.78 -8.36
CA THR A 31 -9.84 12.10 -8.32
C THR A 31 -9.76 10.68 -8.88
N VAL A 32 -10.82 9.90 -8.70
CA VAL A 32 -10.97 8.59 -9.34
C VAL A 32 -10.88 8.73 -10.87
N ALA A 33 -11.49 9.76 -11.45
CA ALA A 33 -11.44 10.04 -12.89
C ALA A 33 -10.02 10.31 -13.39
N ASP A 34 -9.24 11.12 -12.65
CA ASP A 34 -7.84 11.42 -13.01
C ASP A 34 -7.00 10.14 -13.07
N VAL A 35 -7.11 9.30 -12.03
CA VAL A 35 -6.38 8.02 -11.96
C VAL A 35 -6.85 7.07 -13.06
N HIS A 36 -8.16 6.99 -13.31
CA HIS A 36 -8.76 6.14 -14.34
C HIS A 36 -8.27 6.50 -15.75
N LEU A 37 -8.29 7.80 -16.09
CA LEU A 37 -7.85 8.33 -17.37
C LEU A 37 -6.38 8.01 -17.60
N GLN A 38 -5.51 8.39 -16.66
CA GLN A 38 -4.07 8.17 -16.79
C GLN A 38 -3.69 6.70 -16.82
N ALA A 39 -4.37 5.83 -16.06
CA ALA A 39 -4.17 4.39 -16.13
C ALA A 39 -4.58 3.82 -17.51
N GLY A 40 -5.60 4.38 -18.14
CA GLY A 40 -6.02 4.02 -19.50
C GLY A 40 -4.97 4.40 -20.54
N GLU A 41 -4.51 5.65 -20.51
CA GLU A 41 -3.44 6.15 -21.40
C GLU A 41 -2.15 5.35 -21.26
N LEU A 42 -1.74 5.07 -20.01
CA LEU A 42 -0.54 4.27 -19.75
C LEU A 42 -0.71 2.82 -20.20
N ALA A 43 -1.89 2.21 -20.00
CA ALA A 43 -2.17 0.88 -20.51
C ALA A 43 -2.07 0.84 -22.05
N SER A 44 -2.63 1.82 -22.76
CA SER A 44 -2.52 1.91 -24.22
C SER A 44 -1.06 1.93 -24.70
N ARG A 45 -0.18 2.67 -24.01
CA ARG A 45 1.25 2.70 -24.33
C ARG A 45 1.97 1.39 -24.02
N LEU A 46 1.59 0.70 -22.93
CA LEU A 46 2.16 -0.61 -22.60
C LEU A 46 1.85 -1.67 -23.67
N HIS A 47 0.73 -1.56 -24.39
CA HIS A 47 0.42 -2.48 -25.50
C HIS A 47 1.42 -2.36 -26.67
N GLU A 48 2.10 -1.22 -26.83
CA GLU A 48 3.14 -1.03 -27.86
C GLU A 48 4.37 -1.94 -27.63
N HIS A 49 4.57 -2.41 -26.39
CA HIS A 49 5.67 -3.30 -26.02
C HIS A 49 5.38 -4.80 -26.26
N ALA A 50 4.22 -5.13 -26.84
CA ALA A 50 3.83 -6.50 -27.22
C ALA A 50 3.98 -7.55 -26.09
N LEU A 51 3.77 -7.13 -24.84
CA LEU A 51 3.75 -8.02 -23.69
C LEU A 51 2.48 -8.88 -23.70
N VAL A 52 2.61 -10.15 -23.32
CA VAL A 52 1.46 -11.03 -23.16
C VAL A 52 0.93 -10.97 -21.72
N PRO A 53 -0.38 -11.18 -21.49
CA PRO A 53 -0.94 -11.32 -20.14
C PRO A 53 -0.17 -12.36 -19.30
N GLY A 54 -0.22 -12.25 -17.98
CA GLY A 54 0.47 -13.15 -17.04
C GLY A 54 1.97 -12.89 -16.87
N ARG A 55 2.58 -12.02 -17.70
CA ARG A 55 3.98 -11.59 -17.57
C ARG A 55 4.19 -10.73 -16.32
N LEU A 56 5.31 -10.94 -15.65
CA LEU A 56 5.70 -10.13 -14.50
C LEU A 56 6.33 -8.82 -14.95
N VAL A 57 5.96 -7.71 -14.33
CA VAL A 57 6.55 -6.40 -14.57
C VAL A 57 6.87 -5.75 -13.22
N GLY A 58 8.10 -5.29 -13.04
CA GLY A 58 8.46 -4.47 -11.86
C GLY A 58 7.70 -3.16 -11.88
N LEU A 59 7.03 -2.81 -10.78
CA LEU A 59 6.39 -1.51 -10.57
C LEU A 59 7.20 -0.73 -9.54
N VAL A 60 7.82 0.36 -9.97
CA VAL A 60 8.62 1.26 -9.12
C VAL A 60 8.02 2.65 -9.17
N ALA A 61 7.23 3.01 -8.15
CA ALA A 61 6.61 4.33 -8.08
C ALA A 61 6.62 4.86 -6.64
N ALA A 62 6.76 6.17 -6.49
CA ALA A 62 6.62 6.83 -5.20
C ALA A 62 5.16 6.79 -4.70
N ASN A 63 4.99 6.96 -3.39
CA ASN A 63 3.65 7.09 -2.79
C ASN A 63 2.92 8.29 -3.39
N GLY A 64 1.76 8.04 -3.99
CA GLY A 64 0.96 9.05 -4.68
C GLY A 64 0.03 8.43 -5.72
N PRO A 65 -0.72 9.24 -6.49
CA PRO A 65 -1.60 8.74 -7.54
C PRO A 65 -0.84 7.99 -8.64
N GLY A 66 0.44 8.31 -8.88
CA GLY A 66 1.28 7.56 -9.82
C GLY A 66 1.31 6.07 -9.52
N PHE A 67 1.48 5.66 -8.26
CA PHE A 67 1.46 4.24 -7.92
C PHE A 67 0.14 3.54 -8.31
N LEU A 68 -1.01 4.19 -8.07
CA LEU A 68 -2.32 3.66 -8.45
C LEU A 68 -2.44 3.54 -9.97
N VAL A 69 -2.03 4.58 -10.70
CA VAL A 69 -2.02 4.62 -12.18
C VAL A 69 -1.19 3.47 -12.75
N GLY A 70 0.04 3.28 -12.28
CA GLY A 70 0.93 2.22 -12.74
C GLY A 70 0.40 0.82 -12.41
N TYR A 71 -0.12 0.63 -11.20
CA TYR A 71 -0.74 -0.63 -10.80
C TYR A 71 -1.93 -0.98 -11.70
N LEU A 72 -2.90 -0.06 -11.86
CA LEU A 72 -4.10 -0.27 -12.67
C LEU A 72 -3.75 -0.48 -14.15
N ALA A 73 -2.79 0.27 -14.71
CA ALA A 73 -2.37 0.11 -16.09
C ALA A 73 -1.80 -1.29 -16.36
N LEU A 74 -0.91 -1.78 -15.49
CA LEU A 74 -0.36 -3.14 -15.60
C LEU A 74 -1.47 -4.19 -15.51
N ARG A 75 -2.40 -4.05 -14.56
CA ARG A 75 -3.53 -4.97 -14.39
C ARG A 75 -4.47 -4.97 -15.59
N ARG A 76 -4.74 -3.80 -16.19
CA ARG A 76 -5.56 -3.69 -17.42
C ARG A 76 -4.93 -4.39 -18.63
N CYS A 77 -3.60 -4.44 -18.70
CA CYS A 77 -2.87 -5.23 -19.69
C CYS A 77 -2.76 -6.73 -19.33
N GLY A 78 -3.37 -7.17 -18.23
CA GLY A 78 -3.25 -8.54 -17.72
C GLY A 78 -1.87 -8.88 -17.14
N LEU A 79 -1.01 -7.88 -16.92
CA LEU A 79 0.36 -8.03 -16.42
C LEU A 79 0.37 -8.13 -14.90
N VAL A 80 1.33 -8.89 -14.35
CA VAL A 80 1.45 -9.14 -12.91
C VAL A 80 2.48 -8.18 -12.31
N PRO A 81 2.07 -7.20 -11.51
CA PRO A 81 2.99 -6.24 -10.91
C PRO A 81 3.83 -6.89 -9.81
N VAL A 82 5.15 -6.75 -9.91
CA VAL A 82 6.10 -7.00 -8.82
C VAL A 82 6.35 -5.67 -8.12
N LEU A 83 5.89 -5.56 -6.87
CA LEU A 83 5.90 -4.29 -6.16
C LEU A 83 7.31 -3.99 -5.62
N CYS A 84 7.95 -2.96 -6.17
CA CYS A 84 9.31 -2.58 -5.83
C CYS A 84 9.32 -1.18 -5.20
N ASP A 85 10.02 -1.04 -4.07
CA ASP A 85 10.18 0.26 -3.41
C ASP A 85 11.12 1.17 -4.21
N VAL A 86 10.71 2.42 -4.42
CA VAL A 86 11.49 3.46 -5.11
C VAL A 86 12.78 3.81 -4.37
N ALA A 87 12.87 3.52 -3.07
CA ALA A 87 14.08 3.70 -2.28
C ALA A 87 15.13 2.59 -2.50
N VAL A 88 14.79 1.50 -3.18
CA VAL A 88 15.75 0.44 -3.51
C VAL A 88 16.79 0.98 -4.50
N PRO A 89 18.10 0.90 -4.20
CA PRO A 89 19.14 1.33 -5.13
C PRO A 89 19.10 0.58 -6.45
N ALA A 90 19.42 1.25 -7.56
CA ALA A 90 19.32 0.68 -8.91
C ALA A 90 20.02 -0.68 -9.08
N HIS A 91 21.20 -0.88 -8.49
CA HIS A 91 21.93 -2.16 -8.56
C HIS A 91 21.20 -3.30 -7.83
N ALA A 92 20.54 -3.01 -6.71
CA ALA A 92 19.76 -3.98 -5.96
C ALA A 92 18.43 -4.28 -6.67
N LEU A 93 17.82 -3.26 -7.28
CA LEU A 93 16.64 -3.42 -8.13
C LEU A 93 16.94 -4.34 -9.31
N GLU A 94 18.07 -4.17 -10.00
CA GLU A 94 18.46 -5.02 -11.12
C GLU A 94 18.52 -6.50 -10.72
N GLY A 95 19.14 -6.81 -9.59
CA GLY A 95 19.18 -8.17 -9.06
C GLY A 95 17.79 -8.74 -8.69
N ILE A 96 16.85 -7.89 -8.26
CA ILE A 96 15.44 -8.28 -8.07
C ILE A 96 14.82 -8.63 -9.42
N LEU A 97 14.91 -7.73 -10.40
CA LEU A 97 14.29 -7.90 -11.72
C LEU A 97 14.80 -9.17 -12.43
N GLU A 98 16.10 -9.45 -12.36
CA GLU A 98 16.71 -10.67 -12.89
C GLU A 98 16.22 -11.92 -12.15
N ARG A 99 16.23 -11.91 -10.82
CA ARG A 99 15.83 -13.07 -9.99
C ARG A 99 14.38 -13.49 -10.23
N PHE A 100 13.48 -12.52 -10.40
CA PHE A 100 12.07 -12.79 -10.65
C PHE A 100 11.73 -12.98 -12.13
N ASP A 101 12.72 -12.82 -13.01
CA ASP A 101 12.57 -13.04 -14.45
C ASP A 101 11.41 -12.19 -15.03
N VAL A 102 11.46 -10.89 -14.73
CA VAL A 102 10.43 -9.91 -15.13
C VAL A 102 10.62 -9.48 -16.59
N ALA A 103 9.51 -9.29 -17.29
CA ALA A 103 9.48 -8.87 -18.69
C ALA A 103 9.92 -7.41 -18.91
N GLY A 104 9.85 -6.61 -17.86
CA GLY A 104 10.19 -5.20 -17.89
C GLY A 104 10.04 -4.54 -16.53
N CYS A 105 10.39 -3.26 -16.48
CA CYS A 105 10.21 -2.41 -15.32
C CYS A 105 9.48 -1.14 -15.74
N LEU A 106 8.33 -0.90 -15.12
CA LEU A 106 7.58 0.33 -15.20
C LEU A 106 7.95 1.20 -14.00
N SER A 107 8.52 2.37 -14.27
CA SER A 107 8.97 3.28 -13.23
C SER A 107 8.46 4.71 -13.40
N LEU A 108 8.24 5.35 -12.26
CA LEU A 108 7.91 6.76 -12.16
C LEU A 108 8.66 7.35 -10.95
N SER A 109 9.50 8.35 -11.19
CA SER A 109 10.26 9.04 -10.15
C SER A 109 9.41 10.02 -9.33
N GLU A 110 8.39 10.61 -9.94
CA GLU A 110 7.48 11.58 -9.33
C GLU A 110 6.24 10.89 -8.73
N ALA A 111 5.70 11.40 -7.62
CA ALA A 111 4.46 10.89 -7.04
C ALA A 111 3.21 11.28 -7.84
N TRP A 112 3.26 12.44 -8.51
CA TRP A 112 2.14 13.09 -9.20
C TRP A 112 2.42 13.15 -10.70
N PRO A 113 2.03 12.12 -11.48
CA PRO A 113 2.16 12.14 -12.93
C PRO A 113 1.34 13.28 -13.54
N ARG A 114 1.88 13.93 -14.57
CA ARG A 114 1.18 14.95 -15.37
C ARG A 114 0.55 14.39 -16.66
N GLY A 115 0.86 13.13 -16.97
CA GLY A 115 0.50 12.45 -18.20
C GLY A 115 1.29 11.16 -18.34
N GLY A 116 0.88 10.29 -19.26
CA GLY A 116 1.52 9.00 -19.49
C GLY A 116 3.02 9.14 -19.78
N GLU A 117 3.44 10.12 -20.58
CA GLU A 117 4.81 10.34 -21.08
C GLU A 117 5.91 10.42 -20.01
N HIS A 118 5.54 10.74 -18.77
CA HIS A 118 6.45 10.76 -17.62
C HIS A 118 6.82 9.38 -17.10
N TRP A 119 6.07 8.35 -17.49
CA TRP A 119 6.37 6.96 -17.19
C TRP A 119 7.50 6.44 -18.08
N THR A 120 8.47 5.82 -17.43
CA THR A 120 9.54 5.08 -18.11
C THR A 120 9.21 3.60 -18.09
N PHE A 121 9.20 2.97 -19.25
CA PHE A 121 9.11 1.51 -19.36
C PHE A 121 10.37 0.96 -20.02
N VAL A 122 11.09 0.10 -19.31
CA VAL A 122 12.27 -0.60 -19.83
C VAL A 122 11.91 -2.06 -20.04
N THR A 123 11.82 -2.47 -21.31
CA THR A 123 11.63 -3.86 -21.69
C THR A 123 12.91 -4.66 -21.42
N ARG A 124 12.79 -5.87 -20.88
CA ARG A 124 13.91 -6.78 -20.68
C ARG A 124 13.79 -7.93 -21.68
N LEU A 125 14.80 -8.08 -22.53
CA LEU A 125 14.88 -9.16 -23.52
C LEU A 125 15.56 -10.37 -22.87
N GLY A 126 14.84 -11.49 -22.76
CA GLY A 126 15.32 -12.75 -22.18
C GLY A 126 14.62 -13.96 -22.81
N SER A 127 15.29 -15.13 -22.82
CA SER A 127 14.84 -16.33 -23.55
C SER A 127 13.73 -17.12 -22.85
N VAL A 128 13.55 -16.91 -21.55
CA VAL A 128 12.43 -17.40 -20.74
C VAL A 128 12.00 -16.20 -19.91
N VAL A 129 10.71 -15.92 -19.88
CA VAL A 129 10.14 -14.94 -18.98
C VAL A 129 9.08 -15.68 -18.17
N ARG A 130 9.00 -15.47 -16.86
CA ARG A 130 8.01 -16.14 -16.01
C ARG A 130 6.60 -15.71 -16.43
N HIS A 131 5.66 -16.66 -16.39
CA HIS A 131 4.25 -16.42 -16.66
C HIS A 131 3.43 -16.98 -15.51
N LEU A 132 2.54 -16.15 -14.95
CA LEU A 132 1.62 -16.53 -13.90
C LEU A 132 0.18 -16.41 -14.41
N PRO A 133 -0.80 -17.07 -13.76
CA PRO A 133 -2.20 -16.84 -14.06
C PRO A 133 -2.57 -15.35 -13.95
N GLU A 134 -3.41 -14.86 -14.85
CA GLU A 134 -3.92 -13.48 -14.80
C GLU A 134 -4.67 -13.16 -13.49
N SER A 135 -5.09 -14.18 -12.73
CA SER A 135 -5.69 -14.01 -11.41
C SER A 135 -4.71 -13.54 -10.34
N ILE A 136 -3.41 -13.58 -10.59
CA ILE A 136 -2.39 -13.00 -9.69
C ILE A 136 -2.43 -11.48 -9.79
N GLY A 137 -2.76 -10.83 -8.67
CA GLY A 137 -2.94 -9.39 -8.59
C GLY A 137 -1.67 -8.64 -8.22
N ALA A 138 -0.75 -9.27 -7.48
CA ALA A 138 0.54 -8.69 -7.14
C ALA A 138 1.56 -9.75 -6.69
N ILE A 139 2.84 -9.41 -6.82
CA ILE A 139 3.93 -10.06 -6.09
C ILE A 139 4.47 -9.05 -5.06
N LYS A 140 4.33 -9.39 -3.78
CA LYS A 140 4.84 -8.60 -2.65
C LYS A 140 6.25 -9.10 -2.30
N LEU A 141 7.22 -8.20 -2.19
CA LEU A 141 8.59 -8.57 -1.83
C LEU A 141 8.80 -8.57 -0.31
N THR A 142 9.50 -9.58 0.19
CA THR A 142 9.97 -9.67 1.58
C THR A 142 11.49 -9.81 1.63
N SER A 143 12.12 -9.37 2.71
CA SER A 143 13.59 -9.31 2.84
C SER A 143 14.29 -10.67 2.77
N GLY A 144 13.57 -11.78 3.03
CA GLY A 144 14.10 -13.14 2.96
C GLY A 144 15.20 -13.43 4.00
N SER A 145 15.18 -14.61 4.61
CA SER A 145 16.17 -14.96 5.66
C SER A 145 17.61 -15.05 5.16
N THR A 146 17.82 -15.14 3.84
CA THR A 146 19.14 -15.25 3.19
C THR A 146 19.66 -13.92 2.64
N GLY A 147 18.99 -12.80 2.94
CA GLY A 147 19.30 -11.47 2.37
C GLY A 147 18.89 -11.30 0.89
N LEU A 148 18.33 -12.34 0.29
CA LEU A 148 17.79 -12.31 -1.08
C LEU A 148 16.26 -12.22 -1.00
N PRO A 149 15.63 -11.29 -1.74
CA PRO A 149 14.21 -11.07 -1.61
C PRO A 149 13.41 -12.29 -2.08
N ARG A 150 12.31 -12.55 -1.36
CA ARG A 150 11.30 -13.56 -1.72
C ARG A 150 10.06 -12.84 -2.24
N GLY A 151 9.41 -13.43 -3.24
CA GLY A 151 8.18 -12.92 -3.80
C GLY A 151 7.00 -13.72 -3.28
N VAL A 152 6.10 -13.06 -2.56
CA VAL A 152 4.81 -13.63 -2.16
C VAL A 152 3.83 -13.37 -3.29
N VAL A 153 3.34 -14.44 -3.91
CA VAL A 153 2.39 -14.40 -5.02
C VAL A 153 0.97 -14.35 -4.45
N VAL A 154 0.22 -13.28 -4.73
CA VAL A 154 -1.12 -13.09 -4.17
C VAL A 154 -2.13 -12.84 -5.29
N SER A 155 -3.26 -13.55 -5.25
CA SER A 155 -4.34 -13.37 -6.22
C SER A 155 -5.13 -12.08 -5.95
N SER A 156 -5.71 -11.47 -6.99
CA SER A 156 -6.58 -10.30 -6.82
C SER A 156 -7.77 -10.61 -5.90
N ALA A 157 -8.31 -11.83 -5.97
CA ALA A 157 -9.39 -12.27 -5.08
C ALA A 157 -8.94 -12.35 -3.61
N ALA A 158 -7.74 -12.87 -3.33
CA ALA A 158 -7.19 -12.91 -1.98
C ALA A 158 -6.92 -11.49 -1.44
N LEU A 159 -6.44 -10.57 -2.28
CA LEU A 159 -6.21 -9.17 -1.90
C LEU A 159 -7.52 -8.46 -1.52
N VAL A 160 -8.59 -8.64 -2.31
CA VAL A 160 -9.92 -8.07 -1.99
C VAL A 160 -10.51 -8.71 -0.73
N ALA A 161 -10.30 -10.01 -0.51
CA ALA A 161 -10.75 -10.68 0.71
C ALA A 161 -10.00 -10.20 1.97
N ASP A 162 -8.68 -10.05 1.90
CA ASP A 162 -7.84 -9.48 2.98
C ASP A 162 -8.30 -8.05 3.31
N GLU A 163 -8.52 -7.21 2.28
CA GLU A 163 -9.03 -5.86 2.48
C GLU A 163 -10.39 -5.84 3.18
N ALA A 164 -11.32 -6.72 2.79
CA ALA A 164 -12.63 -6.79 3.41
C ALA A 164 -12.59 -7.23 4.88
N GLN A 165 -11.73 -8.20 5.21
CA GLN A 165 -11.53 -8.68 6.59
C GLN A 165 -10.91 -7.60 7.47
N LEU A 166 -9.91 -6.88 6.95
CA LEU A 166 -9.27 -5.77 7.65
C LEU A 166 -10.27 -4.63 7.86
N ALA A 167 -11.03 -4.27 6.83
CA ALA A 167 -12.03 -3.21 6.93
C ALA A 167 -13.09 -3.53 7.97
N ALA A 168 -13.62 -4.76 7.99
CA ALA A 168 -14.58 -5.18 9.01
C ALA A 168 -13.96 -5.19 10.43
N SER A 169 -12.74 -5.70 10.57
CA SER A 169 -12.06 -5.82 11.87
C SER A 169 -11.65 -4.47 12.48
N MET A 170 -11.28 -3.51 11.64
CA MET A 170 -10.86 -2.15 12.04
C MET A 170 -12.01 -1.12 11.93
N GLY A 171 -13.17 -1.53 11.43
CA GLY A 171 -14.30 -0.65 11.13
C GLY A 171 -13.96 0.43 10.09
N LEU A 172 -13.15 0.11 9.07
CA LEU A 172 -12.79 1.02 7.97
C LEU A 172 -13.92 1.08 6.94
N THR A 173 -14.09 2.26 6.34
CA THR A 173 -15.14 2.57 5.37
C THR A 173 -14.56 3.39 4.22
N ALA A 174 -15.35 3.61 3.17
CA ALA A 174 -14.97 4.50 2.07
C ALA A 174 -14.71 5.95 2.53
N GLU A 175 -15.32 6.38 3.64
CA GLU A 175 -15.18 7.74 4.18
C GLU A 175 -13.90 7.95 4.99
N ASP A 176 -13.12 6.89 5.21
CA ASP A 176 -11.85 7.02 5.89
C ASP A 176 -10.78 7.66 5.01
N ARG A 177 -9.90 8.41 5.68
CA ARG A 177 -8.78 9.15 5.09
C ARG A 177 -7.49 8.58 5.67
N HIS A 178 -6.78 7.81 4.85
CA HIS A 178 -5.66 6.97 5.24
C HIS A 178 -4.35 7.72 5.00
N VAL A 179 -3.52 7.88 6.03
CA VAL A 179 -2.18 8.48 5.85
C VAL A 179 -1.30 7.55 5.02
N GLY A 180 -0.92 8.00 3.82
CA GLY A 180 -0.14 7.26 2.83
C GLY A 180 1.37 7.47 2.93
N ALA A 181 1.93 7.37 4.13
CA ALA A 181 3.36 7.58 4.36
C ALA A 181 4.19 6.28 4.31
N ILE A 182 3.56 5.13 4.58
CA ILE A 182 4.22 3.82 4.47
C ILE A 182 4.39 3.48 2.99
N PRO A 183 5.55 2.95 2.54
CA PRO A 183 5.75 2.63 1.12
C PRO A 183 4.62 1.77 0.56
N PHE A 184 4.01 2.22 -0.54
CA PHE A 184 2.87 1.52 -1.17
C PHE A 184 3.26 0.17 -1.76
N SER A 185 4.54 -0.04 -2.07
CA SER A 185 5.08 -1.32 -2.51
C SER A 185 5.25 -2.35 -1.38
N HIS A 186 5.32 -1.90 -0.13
CA HIS A 186 5.41 -2.79 1.02
C HIS A 186 4.03 -3.40 1.32
N SER A 187 3.98 -4.66 1.77
CA SER A 187 2.70 -5.36 2.03
C SER A 187 1.75 -4.56 2.91
N TYR A 188 2.27 -3.91 3.96
CA TYR A 188 1.47 -3.09 4.87
C TYR A 188 0.90 -1.83 4.18
N GLY A 189 1.70 -1.10 3.40
CA GLY A 189 1.21 0.07 2.67
C GLY A 189 0.23 -0.33 1.56
N PHE A 190 0.50 -1.43 0.87
CA PHE A 190 -0.40 -1.94 -0.16
C PHE A 190 -1.76 -2.38 0.43
N SER A 191 -1.77 -3.24 1.46
CA SER A 191 -3.00 -3.77 2.03
C SER A 191 -3.79 -2.73 2.84
N SER A 192 -3.14 -1.82 3.57
CA SER A 192 -3.83 -0.89 4.47
C SER A 192 -4.09 0.50 3.88
N VAL A 193 -3.49 0.84 2.73
CA VAL A 193 -3.64 2.16 2.10
C VAL A 193 -4.10 2.04 0.64
N VAL A 194 -3.37 1.31 -0.18
CA VAL A 194 -3.67 1.22 -1.63
C VAL A 194 -4.96 0.44 -1.91
N LEU A 195 -5.11 -0.75 -1.35
CA LEU A 195 -6.27 -1.60 -1.62
C LEU A 195 -7.60 -0.93 -1.20
N PRO A 196 -7.75 -0.35 0.02
CA PRO A 196 -8.97 0.36 0.40
C PRO A 196 -9.33 1.50 -0.57
N ALA A 197 -8.33 2.22 -1.08
CA ALA A 197 -8.56 3.26 -2.07
C ALA A 197 -9.09 2.68 -3.39
N LEU A 198 -8.47 1.61 -3.89
CA LEU A 198 -8.85 0.99 -5.16
C LEU A 198 -10.20 0.26 -5.10
N VAL A 199 -10.57 -0.32 -3.95
CA VAL A 199 -11.75 -1.19 -3.84
C VAL A 199 -12.95 -0.53 -3.16
N ARG A 200 -12.73 0.50 -2.33
CA ARG A 200 -13.80 1.24 -1.63
C ARG A 200 -13.83 2.74 -1.94
N GLY A 201 -12.77 3.30 -2.52
CA GLY A 201 -12.65 4.74 -2.72
C GLY A 201 -12.24 5.50 -1.46
N ALA A 202 -11.57 4.85 -0.51
CA ALA A 202 -10.97 5.54 0.63
C ALA A 202 -9.92 6.56 0.16
N LEU A 203 -9.86 7.72 0.81
CA LEU A 203 -8.91 8.78 0.44
C LEU A 203 -7.53 8.46 1.00
N ILE A 204 -6.50 8.55 0.15
CA ILE A 204 -5.10 8.49 0.58
C ILE A 204 -4.58 9.91 0.81
N VAL A 205 -4.09 10.19 2.02
CA VAL A 205 -3.45 11.44 2.43
C VAL A 205 -1.93 11.29 2.35
N VAL A 206 -1.30 11.85 1.32
CA VAL A 206 0.16 11.83 1.15
C VAL A 206 0.78 13.17 1.56
N PRO A 207 1.92 13.16 2.28
CA PRO A 207 2.63 14.40 2.59
C PRO A 207 3.30 15.00 1.35
N ASP A 208 3.39 16.33 1.29
CA ASP A 208 4.14 17.04 0.24
C ASP A 208 5.67 16.90 0.41
N GLU A 209 6.12 16.78 1.66
CA GLU A 209 7.53 16.74 2.02
C GLU A 209 7.95 15.38 2.54
N ARG A 210 9.23 15.06 2.37
CA ARG A 210 9.87 13.87 2.96
C ARG A 210 10.50 14.24 4.30
N SER A 211 9.72 14.14 5.38
CA SER A 211 10.25 14.23 6.74
C SER A 211 9.46 13.32 7.69
N VAL A 212 10.03 13.00 8.85
CA VAL A 212 9.37 12.17 9.87
C VAL A 212 8.13 12.84 10.47
N MET A 213 7.98 14.16 10.30
CA MET A 213 6.84 14.94 10.82
C MET A 213 5.82 15.30 9.74
N ALA A 214 6.20 15.26 8.46
CA ALA A 214 5.32 15.60 7.36
C ALA A 214 4.02 14.75 7.34
N PRO A 215 4.04 13.44 7.68
CA PRO A 215 2.81 12.65 7.80
C PRO A 215 1.81 13.20 8.84
N LEU A 216 2.28 13.70 9.99
CA LEU A 216 1.42 14.29 11.01
C LEU A 216 0.83 15.63 10.55
N ALA A 217 1.62 16.45 9.86
CA ALA A 217 1.14 17.70 9.28
C ALA A 217 0.06 17.46 8.21
N ALA A 218 0.33 16.56 7.27
CA ALA A 218 -0.64 16.19 6.23
C ALA A 218 -1.92 15.57 6.83
N ALA A 219 -1.78 14.72 7.84
CA ALA A 219 -2.91 14.16 8.56
C ALA A 219 -3.79 15.25 9.18
N ARG A 220 -3.20 16.32 9.73
CA ARG A 220 -3.95 17.44 10.29
C ARG A 220 -4.65 18.25 9.20
N ASP A 221 -3.91 18.63 8.16
CA ASP A 221 -4.40 19.54 7.13
C ASP A 221 -5.52 18.93 6.28
N LEU A 222 -5.54 17.59 6.16
CA LEU A 222 -6.54 16.83 5.42
C LEU A 222 -7.44 15.98 6.34
N GLU A 223 -7.43 16.27 7.64
CA GLU A 223 -8.28 15.63 8.65
C GLU A 223 -8.32 14.09 8.52
N ALA A 224 -7.14 13.46 8.44
CA ALA A 224 -7.02 12.02 8.32
C ALA A 224 -7.75 11.30 9.47
N THR A 225 -8.34 10.15 9.18
CA THR A 225 -9.07 9.34 10.18
C THR A 225 -8.30 8.10 10.58
N PHE A 226 -7.46 7.58 9.69
CA PHE A 226 -6.64 6.41 9.91
C PHE A 226 -5.16 6.71 9.66
N PHE A 227 -4.35 6.45 10.67
CA PHE A 227 -2.91 6.66 10.65
C PHE A 227 -2.17 5.33 10.83
N PRO A 228 -1.81 4.65 9.73
CA PRO A 228 -0.89 3.52 9.79
C PRO A 228 0.54 4.02 10.04
N ALA A 229 1.12 3.62 11.18
CA ALA A 229 2.49 3.94 11.56
C ALA A 229 3.33 2.66 11.76
N VAL A 230 4.63 2.86 11.97
CA VAL A 230 5.60 1.79 12.28
C VAL A 230 6.30 2.10 13.60
N PRO A 231 6.81 1.08 14.33
CA PRO A 231 7.45 1.29 15.64
C PRO A 231 8.58 2.32 15.66
N ALA A 232 9.35 2.42 14.57
CA ALA A 232 10.44 3.39 14.45
C ALA A 232 9.93 4.85 14.50
N TRP A 233 8.81 5.16 13.82
CA TRP A 233 8.21 6.49 13.84
C TRP A 233 7.62 6.82 15.19
N LEU A 234 6.88 5.87 15.77
CA LEU A 234 6.30 6.02 17.12
C LEU A 234 7.38 6.25 18.17
N SER A 235 8.49 5.51 18.08
CA SER A 235 9.67 5.68 18.95
C SER A 235 10.35 7.04 18.76
N CYS A 236 10.35 7.58 17.54
CA CYS A 236 10.84 8.92 17.27
C CYS A 236 9.90 9.96 17.88
N TRP A 237 8.60 9.90 17.59
CA TRP A 237 7.60 10.85 18.08
C TRP A 237 7.49 10.88 19.61
N ALA A 238 7.62 9.72 20.28
CA ALA A 238 7.64 9.65 21.73
C ALA A 238 8.78 10.49 22.35
N ARG A 239 9.93 10.56 21.66
CA ARG A 239 11.15 11.25 22.11
C ARG A 239 11.26 12.71 21.66
N LEU A 240 10.43 13.15 20.72
CA LEU A 240 10.45 14.54 20.27
C LEU A 240 10.03 15.48 21.40
N ALA A 241 10.74 16.61 21.54
CA ALA A 241 10.40 17.62 22.52
C ALA A 241 8.98 18.16 22.28
N SER A 242 8.70 18.58 21.04
CA SER A 242 7.42 19.19 20.63
C SER A 242 6.97 18.70 19.24
N PRO A 243 6.43 17.48 19.09
CA PRO A 243 5.85 17.04 17.83
C PRO A 243 4.52 17.76 17.54
N PRO A 244 4.16 18.00 16.26
CA PRO A 244 2.80 18.29 15.85
C PRO A 244 1.79 17.36 16.54
N PRO A 245 0.65 17.88 17.01
CA PRO A 245 -0.38 17.06 17.64
C PRO A 245 -0.96 16.07 16.62
N LEU A 246 -1.37 14.90 17.11
CA LEU A 246 -2.21 14.00 16.33
C LEU A 246 -3.57 14.69 16.16
N PRO A 247 -4.10 14.82 14.93
CA PRO A 247 -5.36 15.50 14.73
C PRO A 247 -6.52 14.72 15.37
N PRO A 248 -7.51 15.41 15.98
CA PRO A 248 -8.62 14.74 16.67
C PRO A 248 -9.46 13.82 15.77
N SER A 249 -9.42 14.04 14.46
CA SER A 249 -10.07 13.20 13.45
C SER A 249 -9.49 11.79 13.38
N VAL A 250 -8.22 11.59 13.77
CA VAL A 250 -7.58 10.27 13.78
C VAL A 250 -8.22 9.42 14.89
N ARG A 251 -9.06 8.49 14.46
CA ARG A 251 -9.71 7.51 15.32
C ARG A 251 -8.85 6.27 15.52
N LEU A 252 -8.04 5.92 14.52
CA LEU A 252 -7.17 4.74 14.49
C LEU A 252 -5.72 5.19 14.27
N LEU A 253 -4.88 4.98 15.29
CA LEU A 253 -3.42 5.06 15.15
C LEU A 253 -2.88 3.64 15.30
N THR A 254 -2.37 3.05 14.23
CA THR A 254 -1.90 1.66 14.26
C THR A 254 -0.39 1.54 14.18
N SER A 255 0.12 0.43 14.70
CA SER A 255 1.52 0.02 14.55
C SER A 255 1.60 -1.39 13.97
N ALA A 256 2.38 -1.56 12.91
CA ALA A 256 2.65 -2.88 12.33
C ALA A 256 4.06 -2.97 11.72
N GLY A 257 4.41 -4.16 11.23
CA GLY A 257 5.66 -4.45 10.51
C GLY A 257 6.86 -4.80 11.40
N ALA A 258 6.81 -4.47 12.69
CA ALA A 258 7.78 -4.91 13.70
C ALA A 258 7.14 -4.87 15.11
N PRO A 259 7.71 -5.56 16.11
CA PRO A 259 7.27 -5.44 17.49
C PRO A 259 7.32 -4.00 18.00
N LEU A 260 6.29 -3.58 18.73
CA LEU A 260 6.23 -2.30 19.41
C LEU A 260 6.51 -2.50 20.90
N ALA A 261 7.47 -1.77 21.45
CA ALA A 261 7.75 -1.81 22.89
C ALA A 261 6.57 -1.21 23.69
N PRO A 262 6.09 -1.87 24.76
CA PRO A 262 5.01 -1.36 25.61
C PRO A 262 5.24 0.06 26.14
N GLU A 263 6.50 0.39 26.48
CA GLU A 263 6.88 1.72 26.98
C GLU A 263 6.71 2.78 25.90
N THR A 264 7.05 2.46 24.64
CA THR A 264 6.81 3.36 23.51
C THR A 264 5.32 3.57 23.28
N ALA A 265 4.51 2.50 23.32
CA ALA A 265 3.06 2.61 23.16
C ALA A 265 2.45 3.54 24.22
N ARG A 266 2.86 3.38 25.50
CA ARG A 266 2.43 4.23 26.60
C ARG A 266 2.83 5.69 26.42
N ALA A 267 4.09 5.94 26.07
CA ALA A 267 4.59 7.29 25.85
C ALA A 267 3.86 8.01 24.70
N VAL A 268 3.51 7.28 23.64
CA VAL A 268 2.70 7.82 22.53
C VAL A 268 1.28 8.11 23.00
N ARG A 269 0.63 7.22 23.77
CA ARG A 269 -0.71 7.45 24.32
C ARG A 269 -0.74 8.67 25.24
N GLU A 270 0.20 8.77 26.18
CA GLU A 270 0.30 9.91 27.11
C GLU A 270 0.50 11.23 26.37
N ARG A 271 1.26 11.20 25.27
CA ARG A 271 1.57 12.38 24.47
C ARG A 271 0.42 12.83 23.55
N PHE A 272 -0.24 11.89 22.89
CA PHE A 272 -1.25 12.21 21.87
C PHE A 272 -2.70 11.95 22.32
N GLY A 273 -2.90 11.42 23.52
CA GLY A 273 -4.24 11.09 24.04
C GLY A 273 -4.93 9.94 23.30
N ARG A 274 -4.21 9.19 22.47
CA ARG A 274 -4.74 8.11 21.62
C ARG A 274 -3.92 6.84 21.82
N PRO A 275 -4.52 5.70 22.22
CA PRO A 275 -3.81 4.43 22.23
C PRO A 275 -3.29 4.05 20.85
N VAL A 276 -2.13 3.41 20.81
CA VAL A 276 -1.63 2.76 19.60
C VAL A 276 -2.26 1.38 19.53
N GLN A 277 -2.95 1.09 18.43
CA GLN A 277 -3.56 -0.22 18.18
C GLN A 277 -2.60 -1.07 17.35
N VAL A 278 -2.10 -2.16 17.91
CA VAL A 278 -1.22 -3.07 17.15
C VAL A 278 -2.03 -3.79 16.08
N PHE A 279 -1.46 -3.84 14.87
CA PHE A 279 -1.90 -4.70 13.80
C PHE A 279 -0.77 -5.70 13.49
N TYR A 280 -1.07 -6.98 13.56
CA TYR A 280 -0.16 -8.05 13.22
C TYR A 280 -0.61 -8.76 11.95
N GLY A 281 0.33 -8.92 11.03
CA GLY A 281 0.12 -9.57 9.75
C GLY A 281 1.43 -10.00 9.13
N ALA A 282 1.34 -10.83 8.10
CA ALA A 282 2.47 -11.27 7.28
C ALA A 282 2.15 -11.06 5.81
N SER A 283 3.19 -10.96 4.96
CA SER A 283 2.94 -10.79 3.52
C SER A 283 2.24 -12.02 2.92
N GLU A 284 2.53 -13.19 3.50
CA GLU A 284 2.08 -14.53 3.12
C GLU A 284 0.60 -14.81 3.43
N SER A 285 0.06 -14.22 4.50
CA SER A 285 -1.30 -14.51 4.98
C SER A 285 -2.21 -13.28 5.08
N GLY A 286 -1.68 -12.07 4.89
CA GLY A 286 -2.44 -10.84 5.10
C GLY A 286 -2.56 -10.49 6.58
N GLY A 287 -3.69 -9.90 6.96
CA GLY A 287 -4.02 -9.60 8.36
C GLY A 287 -4.17 -10.87 9.21
N ILE A 288 -3.58 -10.87 10.41
CA ILE A 288 -3.67 -12.01 11.34
C ILE A 288 -4.42 -11.61 12.61
N ALA A 289 -3.98 -10.55 13.29
CA ALA A 289 -4.57 -10.09 14.54
C ALA A 289 -4.61 -8.56 14.62
N PHE A 290 -5.58 -8.04 15.36
CA PHE A 290 -5.78 -6.61 15.55
C PHE A 290 -6.21 -6.27 16.98
N ASP A 291 -5.62 -5.19 17.50
CA ASP A 291 -5.92 -4.61 18.81
C ASP A 291 -7.18 -3.72 18.75
N ARG A 292 -8.35 -4.35 18.84
CA ARG A 292 -9.66 -3.66 18.80
C ARG A 292 -9.88 -2.72 19.98
N GLU A 293 -9.33 -3.06 21.15
CA GLU A 293 -9.54 -2.31 22.40
C GLU A 293 -8.48 -1.23 22.63
N GLY A 294 -7.35 -1.27 21.91
CA GLY A 294 -6.22 -0.35 22.09
C GLY A 294 -5.43 -0.59 23.37
N THR A 295 -5.45 -1.83 23.88
CA THR A 295 -4.78 -2.22 25.12
C THR A 295 -3.62 -3.19 24.88
N ALA A 296 -3.63 -3.92 23.76
CA ALA A 296 -2.66 -4.98 23.47
C ALA A 296 -1.22 -4.44 23.39
N ALA A 297 -1.05 -3.26 22.79
CA ALA A 297 0.26 -2.63 22.62
C ALA A 297 1.01 -2.43 23.94
N GLU A 298 0.32 -1.93 24.98
CA GLU A 298 0.91 -1.71 26.32
C GLU A 298 1.05 -2.99 27.13
N GLN A 299 0.43 -4.09 26.70
CA GLN A 299 0.58 -5.43 27.28
C GLN A 299 1.65 -6.26 26.58
N GLY A 300 2.22 -5.77 25.48
CA GLY A 300 3.17 -6.51 24.66
C GLY A 300 2.52 -7.65 23.85
N THR A 301 1.22 -7.55 23.55
CA THR A 301 0.48 -8.53 22.76
C THR A 301 0.02 -7.91 21.43
N VAL A 302 -0.58 -8.73 20.55
CA VAL A 302 -0.97 -8.31 19.18
C VAL A 302 -2.49 -8.23 18.97
N GLY A 303 -3.27 -8.31 20.06
CA GLY A 303 -4.72 -8.32 20.02
C GLY A 303 -5.29 -9.71 19.71
N THR A 304 -6.44 -9.73 19.05
CA THR A 304 -7.20 -10.94 18.74
C THR A 304 -7.31 -11.17 17.23
N PRO A 305 -7.59 -12.41 16.77
CA PRO A 305 -7.69 -12.69 15.33
C PRO A 305 -8.60 -11.70 14.59
N VAL A 306 -8.20 -11.33 13.37
CA VAL A 306 -9.10 -10.58 12.47
C VAL A 306 -10.25 -11.49 12.00
N GLU A 307 -11.32 -10.89 11.52
CA GLU A 307 -12.49 -11.63 11.03
C GLU A 307 -12.09 -12.63 9.93
N GLY A 308 -12.56 -13.87 10.05
CA GLY A 308 -12.26 -14.94 9.09
C GLY A 308 -10.89 -15.62 9.26
N VAL A 309 -10.10 -15.25 10.28
CA VAL A 309 -8.78 -15.85 10.56
C VAL A 309 -8.83 -16.75 11.80
N ALA A 310 -8.29 -17.96 11.66
CA ALA A 310 -8.03 -18.87 12.76
C ALA A 310 -6.53 -18.88 13.09
N ILE A 311 -6.21 -18.92 14.38
CA ILE A 311 -4.84 -18.99 14.88
C ILE A 311 -4.71 -20.24 15.74
N GLU A 312 -3.71 -21.06 15.43
CA GLU A 312 -3.28 -22.20 16.23
C GLU A 312 -1.85 -21.91 16.70
N LEU A 313 -1.57 -22.19 17.98
CA LEU A 313 -0.23 -22.06 18.55
C LEU A 313 0.27 -23.47 18.82
N ASP A 314 1.40 -23.82 18.21
CA ASP A 314 2.09 -25.06 18.53
C ASP A 314 2.56 -25.00 20.00
N ALA A 315 2.30 -26.09 20.73
CA ALA A 315 2.58 -26.22 22.17
C ALA A 315 4.08 -26.33 22.48
#